data_AF-A0A6P0PXE4-F1
#
_entry.id   AF-A0A6P0PXE4-F1
#
_cell.length_a   1.000
_cell.length_b   1.000
_cell.length_c   1.000
_cell.angle_alpha   90.00
_cell.angle_beta   90.00
_cell.angle_gamma   90.00
#
_symmetry.space_group_name_H-M   'P 1'
#
loop_
_entity.id
_entity.type
_entity.pdbx_description
1 polymer ?
#
loop_
_entity_poly.entity_id
_entity_poly.type
_entity_poly.pdbx_seq_one_letter_code
_entity_poly.pdbx_strand_id
1 'polypeptide(L)'
;SRDKILLNMLWKKLEIIPNLHIMASQHRDRLPIISFYIDNLDSYIGARLLNDKFAIQCKASRAAPGSYGYSLIKEGKPESQEDRLKSNQQHNPQLGWIRVSLHPVMMDEEIQFIADSIIQLANRHRAWIQYYLPDQSRNYKSQASINLDYQAQEAITMMFARSFVQ
;
A
#
# COMPACT_ATOMS: atom_id res chain seq x y z
N SER A 1 5.82 25.79 -5.10
CA SER A 1 7.07 25.08 -4.76
C SER A 1 7.28 23.93 -5.72
N ARG A 2 8.51 23.42 -5.83
CA ARG A 2 8.87 22.27 -6.67
C ARG A 2 7.98 21.05 -6.41
N ASP A 3 7.69 20.79 -5.15
CA ASP A 3 6.88 19.67 -4.68
C ASP A 3 5.45 19.70 -5.22
N LYS A 4 4.85 20.89 -5.33
CA LYS A 4 3.51 21.06 -5.90
C LYS A 4 3.50 20.75 -7.40
N ILE A 5 4.59 21.04 -8.11
CA ILE A 5 4.72 20.70 -9.54
C ILE A 5 4.78 19.17 -9.69
N LEU A 6 5.69 18.52 -8.95
CA LEU A 6 5.85 17.06 -8.94
C LEU A 6 4.54 16.34 -8.60
N LEU A 7 3.87 16.79 -7.53
CA LEU A 7 2.58 16.26 -7.10
C LEU A 7 1.53 16.39 -8.21
N ASN A 8 1.41 17.56 -8.83
CA ASN A 8 0.45 17.79 -9.91
C ASN A 8 0.74 16.93 -11.15
N MET A 9 2.01 16.70 -11.48
CA MET A 9 2.40 15.81 -12.59
C MET A 9 1.94 14.38 -12.34
N LEU A 10 2.24 13.83 -11.16
CA LEU A 10 1.79 12.49 -10.79
C LEU A 10 0.26 12.42 -10.75
N TRP A 11 -0.38 13.40 -10.11
CA TRP A 11 -1.83 13.43 -9.93
C TRP A 11 -2.59 13.34 -11.26
N LYS A 12 -2.22 14.17 -12.24
CA LYS A 12 -2.88 14.21 -13.56
C LYS A 12 -2.82 12.87 -14.29
N LYS A 13 -1.73 12.12 -14.10
CA LYS A 13 -1.56 10.79 -14.71
C LYS A 13 -2.42 9.73 -14.00
N LEU A 14 -2.59 9.86 -12.69
CA LEU A 14 -3.32 8.87 -11.89
C LEU A 14 -4.84 9.08 -11.92
N GLU A 15 -5.32 10.32 -11.95
CA GLU A 15 -6.76 10.63 -11.84
C GLU A 15 -7.60 10.15 -13.05
N ILE A 16 -6.96 9.87 -14.18
CA ILE A 16 -7.64 9.38 -15.40
C ILE A 16 -7.78 7.85 -15.43
N ILE A 17 -7.20 7.13 -14.47
CA ILE A 17 -7.19 5.67 -14.44
C ILE A 17 -8.49 5.19 -13.78
N PRO A 18 -9.42 4.53 -14.51
CA PRO A 18 -10.78 4.30 -14.01
C PRO A 18 -10.89 3.41 -12.77
N ASN A 19 -9.94 2.50 -12.59
CA ASN A 19 -9.91 1.55 -11.47
C ASN A 19 -8.92 1.94 -10.36
N LEU A 20 -8.40 3.17 -10.39
CA LEU A 20 -7.51 3.70 -9.36
C LEU A 20 -8.16 4.92 -8.71
N HIS A 21 -8.18 4.89 -7.39
CA HIS A 21 -8.89 5.88 -6.59
C HIS A 21 -7.90 6.59 -5.68
N ILE A 22 -7.71 7.90 -5.89
CA ILE A 22 -6.88 8.73 -5.01
C ILE A 22 -7.69 9.08 -3.76
N MET A 23 -7.12 8.78 -2.59
CA MET A 23 -7.79 9.05 -1.32
C MET A 23 -7.92 10.54 -1.05
N ALA A 24 -9.09 10.91 -0.53
CA ALA A 24 -9.46 12.28 -0.18
C ALA A 24 -9.26 13.25 -1.36
N SER A 25 -9.54 12.83 -2.59
CA SER A 25 -9.15 13.51 -3.83
C SER A 25 -9.51 15.01 -3.83
N GLN A 26 -10.62 15.42 -3.19
CA GLN A 26 -11.04 16.82 -3.09
C GLN A 26 -9.98 17.80 -2.55
N HIS A 27 -9.02 17.35 -1.73
CA HIS A 27 -8.01 18.23 -1.10
C HIS A 27 -6.75 18.38 -1.97
N ARG A 28 -6.75 19.16 -3.04
CA ARG A 28 -5.59 19.23 -3.96
C ARG A 28 -4.34 19.92 -3.37
N ASP A 29 -4.49 20.86 -2.45
CA ASP A 29 -3.36 21.44 -1.72
C ASP A 29 -2.99 20.56 -0.52
N ARG A 30 -1.92 19.77 -0.66
CA ARG A 30 -1.48 18.79 0.34
C ARG A 30 0.03 18.57 0.29
N LEU A 31 0.55 17.87 1.30
CA LEU A 31 1.92 17.33 1.28
C LEU A 31 2.14 16.50 0.01
N PRO A 32 3.37 16.44 -0.54
CA PRO A 32 3.70 15.71 -1.77
C PRO A 32 3.68 14.19 -1.56
N ILE A 33 2.52 13.67 -1.17
CA ILE A 33 2.23 12.29 -0.82
C ILE A 33 0.90 11.94 -1.47
N ILE A 34 0.87 10.86 -2.24
CA ILE A 34 -0.36 10.30 -2.80
C ILE A 34 -0.64 8.97 -2.12
N SER A 35 -1.83 8.87 -1.54
CA SER A 35 -2.43 7.61 -1.11
C SER A 35 -3.51 7.22 -2.11
N PHE A 36 -3.45 5.99 -2.61
CA PHE A 36 -4.41 5.48 -3.59
C PHE A 36 -4.71 4.00 -3.35
N TYR A 37 -5.82 3.52 -3.89
CA TYR A 37 -6.12 2.09 -3.98
C TYR A 37 -6.53 1.75 -5.41
N ILE A 38 -6.37 0.47 -5.77
CA ILE A 38 -6.77 -0.06 -7.07
C ILE A 38 -7.84 -1.12 -6.83
N ASP A 39 -8.91 -1.10 -7.61
CA ASP A 39 -10.00 -2.04 -7.47
C ASP A 39 -9.51 -3.49 -7.61
N ASN A 40 -9.91 -4.35 -6.68
CA ASN A 40 -9.53 -5.77 -6.64
C ASN A 40 -8.02 -6.03 -6.46
N LEU A 41 -7.29 -5.08 -5.88
CA LEU A 41 -5.89 -5.25 -5.52
C LEU A 41 -5.68 -5.09 -4.00
N ASP A 42 -5.20 -6.14 -3.34
CA ASP A 42 -4.70 -6.01 -1.96
C ASP A 42 -3.51 -5.04 -1.93
N SER A 43 -3.55 -4.07 -1.03
CA SER A 43 -2.57 -2.98 -1.00
C SER A 43 -1.16 -3.44 -0.66
N TYR A 44 -0.97 -4.51 0.12
CA TYR A 44 0.37 -5.06 0.38
C TYR A 44 0.93 -5.75 -0.84
N ILE A 45 0.08 -6.51 -1.55
CA ILE A 45 0.50 -7.12 -2.82
C ILE A 45 0.83 -6.03 -3.86
N GLY A 46 0.02 -4.98 -3.96
CA GLY A 46 0.30 -3.85 -4.85
C GLY A 46 1.60 -3.12 -4.50
N ALA A 47 1.84 -2.85 -3.21
CA ALA A 47 3.09 -2.22 -2.77
C ALA A 47 4.31 -3.10 -3.04
N ARG A 48 4.19 -4.42 -2.80
CA ARG A 48 5.24 -5.40 -3.12
C ARG A 48 5.49 -5.48 -4.62
N LEU A 49 4.46 -5.46 -5.46
CA LEU A 49 4.61 -5.43 -6.91
C LEU A 49 5.35 -4.18 -7.41
N LEU A 50 5.06 -3.01 -6.83
CA LEU A 50 5.78 -1.78 -7.14
C LEU A 50 7.26 -1.88 -6.77
N ASN A 51 7.55 -2.47 -5.62
CA ASN A 51 8.92 -2.68 -5.16
C ASN A 51 9.67 -3.69 -6.05
N ASP A 52 9.13 -4.89 -6.23
CA ASP A 52 9.79 -6.00 -6.92
C ASP A 52 10.00 -5.73 -8.41
N LYS A 53 9.04 -5.07 -9.08
CA LYS A 53 9.09 -4.86 -10.54
C LYS A 53 9.75 -3.56 -10.95
N PHE A 54 9.64 -2.52 -10.13
CA PHE A 54 10.03 -1.16 -10.51
C PHE A 54 11.00 -0.51 -9.52
N ALA A 55 11.41 -1.22 -8.46
CA ALA A 55 12.22 -0.69 -7.36
C ALA A 55 11.60 0.55 -6.67
N ILE A 56 10.29 0.76 -6.80
CA ILE A 56 9.60 1.90 -6.19
C ILE A 56 9.31 1.57 -4.72
N GLN A 57 9.91 2.34 -3.81
CA GLN A 57 9.63 2.22 -2.38
C GLN A 57 8.32 2.91 -2.05
N CYS A 58 7.34 2.14 -1.58
CA CYS A 58 6.05 2.63 -1.14
C CYS A 58 5.60 1.90 0.12
N LYS A 59 4.61 2.46 0.82
CA LYS A 59 4.05 1.86 2.04
C LYS A 59 2.60 1.50 1.84
N ALA A 60 2.23 0.27 2.15
CA ALA A 60 0.84 -0.16 2.22
C ALA A 60 0.27 0.06 3.63
N SER A 61 -1.05 0.20 3.73
CA SER A 61 -1.78 0.27 4.99
C SER A 61 -3.13 -0.43 4.84
N ARG A 62 -3.67 -0.93 5.95
CA ARG A 62 -5.04 -1.47 6.03
C ARG A 62 -5.95 -0.47 6.72
N ALA A 63 -7.18 -0.37 6.22
CA ALA A 63 -8.24 0.40 6.84
C ALA A 63 -8.97 -0.49 7.86
N ALA A 64 -8.93 -0.07 9.13
CA ALA A 64 -9.75 -0.70 10.15
C ALA A 64 -11.21 -0.21 10.03
N PRO A 65 -12.22 -1.08 10.25
CA PRO A 65 -13.62 -0.67 10.43
C PRO A 65 -13.77 0.56 11.33
N GLY A 66 -14.59 1.53 10.93
CA GLY A 66 -14.79 2.79 11.66
C GLY A 66 -13.62 3.79 11.64
N SER A 67 -12.47 3.48 11.02
CA SER A 67 -11.36 4.43 10.87
C SER A 67 -11.61 5.46 9.76
N TYR A 68 -10.94 6.61 9.82
CA TYR A 68 -11.01 7.63 8.75
C TYR A 68 -10.62 7.06 7.37
N GLY A 69 -9.59 6.20 7.31
CA GLY A 69 -9.18 5.54 6.07
C GLY A 69 -10.27 4.63 5.49
N TYR A 70 -11.04 3.97 6.35
CA TYR A 70 -12.17 3.13 5.92
C TYR A 70 -13.30 3.98 5.33
N SER A 71 -13.65 5.09 5.98
CA SER A 71 -14.67 6.03 5.48
C SER A 71 -14.29 6.65 4.13
N LEU A 72 -13.00 6.92 3.90
CA LEU A 72 -12.50 7.43 2.63
C LEU A 72 -12.63 6.41 1.49
N ILE A 73 -12.39 5.12 1.76
CA ILE A 73 -12.49 4.06 0.75
C ILE A 73 -13.96 3.72 0.46
N LYS A 74 -14.84 3.78 1.47
CA LYS A 74 -16.28 3.54 1.29
C LYS A 74 -17.05 4.75 0.74
N GLU A 75 -16.39 5.88 0.48
CA GLU A 75 -17.00 7.11 -0.04
C GLU A 75 -18.24 7.55 0.76
N GLY A 76 -18.21 7.39 2.09
CA GLY A 76 -19.32 7.76 2.96
C GLY A 76 -20.52 6.81 2.96
N LYS A 77 -20.44 5.63 2.32
CA LYS A 77 -21.46 4.58 2.48
C LYS A 77 -21.52 4.11 3.93
N PRO A 78 -22.70 4.02 4.56
CA PRO A 78 -22.84 3.61 5.95
C PRO A 78 -22.29 2.19 6.12
N GLU A 79 -21.55 2.00 7.22
CA GLU A 79 -21.03 0.70 7.60
C GLU A 79 -22.17 -0.13 8.24
N SER A 80 -22.47 -1.30 7.66
CA SER A 80 -23.44 -2.21 8.25
C SER A 80 -22.82 -3.01 9.41
N GLN A 81 -23.63 -3.49 10.36
CA GLN A 81 -23.14 -4.43 11.38
C GLN A 81 -22.54 -5.70 10.75
N GLU A 82 -23.09 -6.17 9.62
CA GLU A 82 -22.54 -7.30 8.88
C GLU A 82 -21.14 -7.01 8.30
N ASP A 83 -20.89 -5.80 7.77
CA ASP A 83 -19.57 -5.43 7.27
C ASP A 83 -18.51 -5.51 8.37
N ARG A 84 -18.87 -5.06 9.59
CA ARG A 84 -18.00 -5.09 10.78
C ARG A 84 -17.72 -6.51 11.25
N LEU A 85 -18.73 -7.37 11.22
CA LEU A 85 -18.59 -8.78 11.59
C LEU A 85 -17.75 -9.54 10.55
N LYS A 86 -18.01 -9.33 9.25
CA LYS A 86 -17.24 -9.94 8.15
C LYS A 86 -15.78 -9.50 8.14
N SER A 87 -15.48 -8.24 8.44
CA SER A 87 -14.08 -7.78 8.57
C SER A 87 -13.33 -8.39 9.76
N ASN A 88 -14.04 -8.76 10.83
CA ASN A 88 -13.44 -9.35 12.04
C ASN A 88 -13.25 -10.88 11.93
N GLN A 89 -13.97 -11.56 11.03
CA GLN A 89 -14.05 -13.03 11.02
C GLN A 89 -13.29 -13.70 9.86
N GLN A 90 -13.00 -13.02 8.75
CA GLN A 90 -12.34 -13.64 7.59
C GLN A 90 -11.38 -12.69 6.86
N HIS A 91 -10.44 -13.31 6.12
CA HIS A 91 -9.57 -12.71 5.08
C HIS A 91 -10.40 -12.12 3.92
N ASN A 92 -11.34 -11.22 4.22
CA ASN A 92 -12.02 -10.39 3.25
C ASN A 92 -10.96 -9.58 2.48
N PRO A 93 -11.17 -9.12 1.23
CA PRO A 93 -10.26 -8.21 0.56
C PRO A 93 -10.12 -6.97 1.45
N GLN A 94 -9.02 -6.90 2.20
CA GLN A 94 -8.87 -5.92 3.25
C GLN A 94 -8.78 -4.56 2.57
N LEU A 95 -9.77 -3.70 2.84
CA LEU A 95 -9.73 -2.32 2.39
C LEU A 95 -8.41 -1.70 2.87
N GLY A 96 -7.69 -1.07 1.97
CA GLY A 96 -6.36 -0.56 2.23
C GLY A 96 -5.94 0.41 1.16
N TRP A 97 -4.76 0.99 1.33
CA TRP A 97 -4.17 1.88 0.34
C TRP A 97 -2.66 1.72 0.26
N ILE A 98 -2.10 2.19 -0.85
CA ILE A 98 -0.68 2.34 -1.10
C ILE A 98 -0.35 3.83 -1.03
N ARG A 99 0.74 4.16 -0.35
CA ARG A 99 1.24 5.52 -0.20
C ARG A 99 2.61 5.68 -0.88
N VAL A 100 2.68 6.63 -1.80
CA VAL A 100 3.91 7.08 -2.46
C VAL A 100 4.23 8.50 -1.99
N SER A 101 5.47 8.72 -1.57
CA SER A 101 5.98 10.02 -1.12
C SER A 101 6.96 10.57 -2.17
N LEU A 102 6.78 11.82 -2.56
CA LEU A 102 7.64 12.51 -3.52
C LEU A 102 8.59 13.44 -2.77
N HIS A 103 9.84 13.48 -3.22
CA HIS A 103 10.85 14.37 -2.65
C HIS A 103 11.08 15.58 -3.57
N PRO A 104 11.29 16.80 -3.03
CA PRO A 104 11.54 18.00 -3.82
C PRO A 104 12.65 17.88 -4.88
N VAL A 105 13.66 17.04 -4.60
CA VAL A 105 14.82 16.87 -5.48
C VAL A 105 14.63 15.80 -6.56
N MET A 106 13.46 15.16 -6.62
CA MET A 106 13.16 14.21 -7.69
C MET A 106 13.09 14.94 -9.04
N MET A 107 13.55 14.24 -10.06
CA MET A 107 13.51 14.68 -11.45
C MET A 107 12.13 14.40 -12.06
N ASP A 108 11.79 15.13 -13.11
CA ASP A 108 10.50 15.00 -13.80
C ASP A 108 10.34 13.60 -14.40
N GLU A 109 11.44 13.03 -14.88
CA GLU A 109 11.54 11.68 -15.42
C GLU A 109 11.28 10.61 -14.35
N GLU A 110 11.71 10.83 -13.11
CA GLU A 110 11.44 9.92 -12.00
C GLU A 110 9.94 9.91 -11.65
N ILE A 111 9.29 11.07 -11.68
CA ILE A 111 7.83 11.15 -11.49
C ILE A 111 7.08 10.47 -12.62
N GLN A 112 7.54 10.67 -13.87
CA GLN A 112 6.95 10.02 -15.03
C GLN A 112 7.09 8.50 -14.93
N PHE A 113 8.27 8.01 -14.51
CA PHE A 113 8.52 6.59 -14.26
C PHE A 113 7.61 6.03 -13.15
N ILE A 114 7.44 6.74 -12.04
CA ILE A 114 6.52 6.35 -10.95
C ILE A 114 5.08 6.27 -11.48
N ALA A 115 4.63 7.29 -12.22
CA ALA A 115 3.29 7.33 -12.79
C ALA A 115 3.05 6.15 -13.73
N ASP A 116 3.97 5.90 -14.66
CA ASP A 116 3.87 4.82 -15.65
C ASP A 116 3.91 3.44 -14.98
N SER A 117 4.69 3.28 -13.92
CA SER A 117 4.74 2.05 -13.12
C SER A 117 3.41 1.77 -12.40
N ILE A 118 2.79 2.80 -11.82
CA ILE A 118 1.46 2.70 -11.20
C ILE A 118 0.38 2.41 -12.25
N ILE A 119 0.44 3.04 -13.42
CA ILE A 119 -0.47 2.74 -14.55
C ILE A 119 -0.34 1.27 -14.97
N GLN A 120 0.89 0.77 -15.12
CA GLN A 120 1.10 -0.63 -15.47
C GLN A 120 0.59 -1.57 -14.37
N LEU A 121 0.78 -1.24 -13.10
CA LEU A 121 0.18 -1.98 -11.98
C LEU A 121 -1.35 -2.00 -12.09
N ALA A 122 -1.99 -0.85 -12.24
CA ALA A 122 -3.44 -0.74 -12.36
C ALA A 122 -3.98 -1.61 -13.51
N ASN A 123 -3.28 -1.64 -14.64
CA ASN A 123 -3.69 -2.39 -15.83
C ASN A 123 -3.38 -3.90 -15.77
N ARG A 124 -2.30 -4.31 -15.08
CA ARG A 124 -1.75 -5.68 -15.16
C ARG A 124 -1.79 -6.45 -13.85
N HIS A 125 -2.24 -5.85 -12.75
CA HIS A 125 -2.22 -6.48 -11.42
C HIS A 125 -2.86 -7.87 -11.42
N ARG A 126 -4.00 -8.08 -12.08
CA ARG A 126 -4.67 -9.39 -12.13
C ARG A 126 -3.78 -10.52 -12.66
N ALA A 127 -2.98 -10.24 -13.69
CA ALA A 127 -2.03 -11.20 -14.24
C ALA A 127 -0.81 -11.36 -13.34
N TRP A 128 -0.31 -10.27 -12.76
CA TRP A 128 0.90 -10.32 -11.93
C TRP A 128 0.68 -10.97 -10.57
N ILE A 129 -0.49 -10.80 -9.96
CA ILE A 129 -0.82 -11.36 -8.64
C ILE A 129 -0.70 -12.89 -8.61
N GLN A 130 -0.87 -13.57 -9.75
CA GLN A 130 -0.75 -15.03 -9.87
C GLN A 130 0.60 -15.56 -9.34
N TYR A 131 1.67 -14.78 -9.43
CA TYR A 131 3.00 -15.14 -8.94
C TYR A 131 3.22 -14.84 -7.45
N TYR A 132 2.27 -14.15 -6.82
CA TYR A 132 2.35 -13.64 -5.46
C TYR A 132 1.34 -14.29 -4.50
N LEU A 133 0.31 -14.93 -5.04
CA LEU A 133 -0.59 -15.74 -4.24
C LEU A 133 0.13 -17.02 -3.78
N PRO A 134 -0.07 -17.45 -2.53
CA PRO A 134 0.33 -18.78 -2.12
C PRO A 134 -0.32 -19.79 -3.08
N ASP A 135 0.50 -20.63 -3.70
CA ASP A 135 0.02 -21.83 -4.37
C ASP A 135 -0.80 -22.62 -3.35
N GLN A 136 -2.09 -22.83 -3.59
CA GLN A 136 -2.99 -23.57 -2.69
C GLN A 136 -2.49 -25.01 -2.46
N SER A 137 -1.53 -25.49 -3.27
CA SER A 137 -0.84 -26.78 -3.10
C SER A 137 0.53 -26.68 -2.39
N ARG A 138 1.12 -25.49 -2.21
CA ARG A 138 2.36 -25.30 -1.43
C ARG A 138 2.04 -25.04 0.03
N ASN A 139 1.69 -26.11 0.73
CA ASN A 139 1.85 -26.25 2.18
C ASN A 139 3.34 -26.30 2.60
N TYR A 140 4.23 -25.58 1.91
CA TYR A 140 5.67 -25.63 2.15
C TYR A 140 6.29 -24.23 2.03
N LYS A 141 6.05 -23.43 3.06
CA LYS A 141 7.05 -22.64 3.81
C LYS A 141 6.37 -21.48 4.54
N SER A 142 6.26 -21.56 5.87
CA SER A 142 6.58 -20.40 6.71
C SER A 142 6.81 -20.66 8.21
N GLN A 143 6.80 -21.90 8.72
CA GLN A 143 7.24 -22.11 10.13
C GLN A 143 8.71 -21.70 10.35
N ALA A 144 9.54 -21.73 9.30
CA ALA A 144 10.94 -21.33 9.35
C ALA A 144 11.14 -19.80 9.26
N SER A 145 10.41 -19.10 8.38
CA SER A 145 10.54 -17.64 8.21
C SER A 145 9.88 -16.86 9.35
N ILE A 146 8.78 -17.37 9.92
CA ILE A 146 8.18 -16.78 11.13
C ILE A 146 9.11 -16.94 12.34
N ASN A 147 9.84 -18.06 12.44
CA ASN A 147 10.84 -18.27 13.49
C ASN A 147 12.06 -17.35 13.35
N LEU A 148 12.52 -17.07 12.12
CA LEU A 148 13.64 -16.17 11.86
C LEU A 148 13.33 -14.72 12.28
N ASP A 149 12.13 -14.23 11.97
CA ASP A 149 11.71 -12.87 12.34
C ASP A 149 11.50 -12.74 13.86
N TYR A 150 10.95 -13.78 14.51
CA TYR A 150 10.79 -13.81 15.96
C TYR A 150 12.15 -13.87 16.68
N GLN A 151 13.09 -14.67 16.19
CA GLN A 151 14.45 -14.71 16.74
C GLN A 151 15.22 -13.41 16.50
N ALA A 152 15.00 -12.74 15.36
CA ALA A 152 15.56 -11.41 15.13
C ALA A 152 14.97 -10.38 16.12
N GLN A 153 13.66 -10.41 16.38
CA GLN A 153 13.02 -9.55 17.38
C GLN A 153 13.50 -9.83 18.81
N GLU A 154 13.67 -11.10 19.21
CA GLU A 154 14.22 -11.44 20.52
C GLU A 154 15.68 -11.01 20.65
N ALA A 155 16.51 -11.23 19.62
CA ALA A 155 17.90 -10.80 19.62
C ALA A 155 18.03 -9.28 19.73
N ILE A 156 17.20 -8.53 19.01
CA ILE A 156 17.15 -7.07 19.08
C ILE A 156 16.69 -6.61 20.47
N THR A 157 15.62 -7.20 21.02
CA THR A 157 15.13 -6.90 22.37
C THR A 157 16.19 -7.17 23.43
N MET A 158 16.88 -8.31 23.37
CA MET A 158 17.96 -8.66 24.31
C MET A 158 19.17 -7.74 24.19
N MET A 159 19.52 -7.33 22.97
CA MET A 159 20.61 -6.39 22.72
C MET A 159 20.32 -5.01 23.35
N PHE A 160 19.10 -4.51 23.22
CA PHE A 160 18.70 -3.25 23.85
C PHE A 160 18.55 -3.36 25.36
N ALA A 161 18.04 -4.47 25.90
CA ALA A 161 17.92 -4.68 27.35
C ALA A 161 19.29 -4.71 28.06
N ARG A 162 20.35 -5.20 27.40
CA ARG A 162 21.72 -5.16 27.93
C ARG A 162 22.36 -3.78 27.92
N SER A 163 21.80 -2.84 27.17
CA SER A 163 22.35 -1.49 27.01
C SER A 163 21.84 -0.49 28.06
N PHE A 164 20.84 -0.88 28.87
CA PHE A 164 20.20 -0.03 29.88
C PHE A 164 20.53 -0.42 31.34
N VAL A 165 21.46 -1.35 31.54
CA VAL A 165 22.03 -1.67 32.86
C VAL A 165 23.53 -1.33 32.83
N GLN A 166 23.83 -0.03 32.75
CA GLN A 166 25.08 0.58 33.17
C GLN A 166 24.78 1.94 33.79
#